data_AF-A0A2H0WVG6-F1
#
_entry.id   AF-A0A2H0WVG6-F1
#
_cell.length_a   1.000
_cell.length_b   1.000
_cell.length_c   1.000
_cell.angle_alpha   90.00
_cell.angle_beta   90.00
_cell.angle_gamma   90.00
#
_symmetry.space_group_name_H-M   'P 1'
#
loop_
_entity.id
_entity.type
_entity.pdbx_description
1 polymer ?
#
loop_
_entity_poly.entity_id
_entity_poly.type
_entity_poly.pdbx_seq_one_letter_code
_entity_poly.pdbx_strand_id
1 'polypeptide(L)'
;MPYIKQEQRITLDKHIERLAEEIKKLSAGDDKTAFAGLLNYSCTKLALALIPKRGYAFIALITGVFKNIADEFYRRYAAPYEDEKIKENGDVYPVYPIEPPDML
;
A
#
# COMPACT_ATOMS: atom_id res chain seq x y z
N MET A 1 -5.85 7.89 2.26
CA MET A 1 -5.16 9.20 2.24
C MET A 1 -6.07 10.30 2.76
N PRO A 2 -5.88 10.78 4.00
CA PRO A 2 -6.83 11.68 4.66
C PRO A 2 -6.97 13.05 3.99
N TYR A 3 -5.96 13.49 3.22
CA TYR A 3 -5.89 14.81 2.60
C TYR A 3 -6.59 14.93 1.22
N ILE A 4 -7.07 13.83 0.63
CA ILE A 4 -7.83 13.87 -0.64
C ILE A 4 -9.30 14.13 -0.32
N LYS A 5 -9.99 15.04 -1.01
CA LYS A 5 -11.41 15.34 -0.73
C LYS A 5 -12.31 14.15 -1.06
N GLN A 6 -13.41 13.98 -0.32
CA GLN A 6 -14.31 12.83 -0.51
C GLN A 6 -14.94 12.80 -1.91
N GLU A 7 -15.31 13.96 -2.47
CA GLU A 7 -15.90 14.00 -3.80
C GLU A 7 -14.92 13.48 -4.87
N GLN A 8 -13.63 13.81 -4.73
CA GLN A 8 -12.57 13.32 -5.61
C GLN A 8 -12.38 11.81 -5.48
N ARG A 9 -12.46 11.27 -4.26
CA ARG A 9 -12.37 9.81 -4.02
C ARG A 9 -13.52 9.09 -4.71
N ILE A 10 -14.77 9.53 -4.51
CA ILE A 10 -15.95 8.92 -5.11
C ILE A 10 -15.86 8.85 -6.64
N THR A 11 -15.31 9.89 -7.29
CA THR A 11 -15.06 9.87 -8.73
C THR A 11 -14.05 8.79 -9.11
N LEU A 12 -12.94 8.68 -8.38
CA LEU A 12 -11.89 7.70 -8.65
C LEU A 12 -12.30 6.26 -8.27
N ASP A 13 -13.05 6.09 -7.19
CA ASP A 13 -13.42 4.79 -6.61
C ASP A 13 -14.17 3.94 -7.63
N LYS A 14 -15.10 4.52 -8.40
CA LYS A 14 -15.81 3.82 -9.48
C LYS A 14 -14.87 3.22 -10.53
N HIS A 15 -13.79 3.93 -10.86
CA HIS A 15 -12.79 3.45 -11.82
C HIS A 15 -11.87 2.39 -11.20
N ILE A 16 -11.53 2.57 -9.92
CA ILE A 16 -10.70 1.65 -9.14
C ILE A 16 -11.42 0.31 -8.96
N GLU A 17 -12.71 0.34 -8.59
CA GLU A 17 -13.57 -0.84 -8.43
C GLU A 17 -13.64 -1.63 -9.72
N ARG A 18 -13.95 -0.97 -10.85
CA ARG A 18 -13.99 -1.61 -12.16
C ARG A 18 -12.64 -2.24 -12.53
N LEU A 19 -11.53 -1.54 -12.32
CA LEU A 19 -10.19 -2.08 -12.60
C LEU A 19 -9.88 -3.29 -11.71
N ALA A 20 -10.26 -3.23 -10.43
CA ALA A 20 -10.06 -4.33 -9.49
C ALA A 20 -10.87 -5.58 -9.89
N GLU A 21 -12.11 -5.41 -10.36
CA GLU A 21 -12.92 -6.52 -10.89
C GLU A 21 -12.26 -7.17 -12.10
N GLU A 22 -11.74 -6.39 -13.04
CA GLU A 22 -11.04 -6.92 -14.22
C GLU A 22 -9.74 -7.64 -13.83
N ILE A 23 -8.96 -7.08 -12.90
CA ILE A 23 -7.77 -7.76 -12.37
C ILE A 23 -8.14 -9.12 -11.76
N LYS A 24 -9.19 -9.17 -10.92
CA LYS A 24 -9.66 -10.43 -10.30
C LYS A 24 -10.09 -11.47 -11.33
N LYS A 25 -10.79 -11.05 -12.40
CA LYS A 25 -11.19 -11.94 -13.50
C LYS A 25 -9.97 -12.48 -14.25
N LEU A 26 -9.02 -11.62 -14.59
CA LEU A 26 -7.80 -12.00 -15.32
C LEU A 26 -6.85 -12.86 -14.49
N SER A 27 -6.85 -12.70 -13.16
CA SER A 27 -6.06 -13.51 -12.24
C SER A 27 -6.82 -14.74 -11.70
N ALA A 28 -7.98 -15.08 -12.27
CA ALA A 28 -8.73 -16.26 -11.85
C ALA A 28 -7.96 -17.53 -12.27
N GLY A 29 -7.44 -18.26 -11.29
CA GLY A 29 -6.65 -19.48 -11.51
C GLY A 29 -6.08 -20.04 -10.20
N ASP A 30 -5.24 -21.07 -10.30
CA ASP A 30 -4.68 -21.76 -9.13
C ASP A 30 -3.63 -20.91 -8.38
N ASP A 31 -2.96 -19.99 -9.08
CA ASP A 31 -2.03 -19.05 -8.47
C ASP A 31 -2.79 -17.87 -7.82
N LYS A 32 -2.95 -17.96 -6.50
CA LYS A 32 -3.58 -16.93 -5.66
C LYS A 32 -2.85 -15.60 -5.68
N THR A 33 -1.64 -15.52 -6.22
CA THR A 33 -0.81 -14.31 -6.29
C THR A 33 -0.74 -13.70 -7.69
N ALA A 34 -1.37 -14.30 -8.70
CA ALA A 34 -1.33 -13.84 -10.08
C ALA A 34 -1.79 -12.37 -10.26
N PHE A 35 -2.64 -11.87 -9.36
CA PHE A 35 -3.08 -10.47 -9.37
C PHE A 35 -1.93 -9.47 -9.14
N ALA A 36 -0.82 -9.89 -8.51
CA ALA A 36 0.30 -9.01 -8.18
C ALA A 36 0.96 -8.41 -9.43
N GLY A 37 1.17 -9.24 -10.47
CA GLY A 37 1.72 -8.78 -11.74
C GLY A 37 0.81 -7.78 -12.46
N LEU A 38 -0.49 -8.04 -12.45
CA LEU A 38 -1.50 -7.16 -13.03
C LEU A 38 -1.60 -5.83 -12.28
N LEU A 39 -1.59 -5.86 -10.95
CA LEU A 39 -1.57 -4.66 -10.12
C LEU A 39 -0.34 -3.81 -10.39
N ASN A 40 0.85 -4.43 -10.46
CA ASN A 40 2.09 -3.74 -10.80
C ASN A 40 2.04 -3.09 -12.20
N TYR A 41 1.52 -3.82 -13.19
CA TYR A 41 1.30 -3.31 -14.54
C TYR A 41 0.36 -2.09 -14.53
N SER A 42 -0.78 -2.21 -13.86
CA SER A 42 -1.79 -1.15 -13.77
C SER A 42 -1.24 0.11 -13.13
N CYS A 43 -0.55 0.00 -11.99
CA CYS A 43 0.08 1.14 -11.31
C CYS A 43 1.14 1.80 -12.20
N THR A 44 1.97 1.00 -12.89
CA THR A 44 2.99 1.51 -13.81
C THR A 44 2.36 2.26 -14.99
N LYS A 45 1.34 1.69 -15.62
CA LYS A 45 0.62 2.33 -16.74
C LYS A 45 -0.10 3.60 -16.32
N LEU A 46 -0.71 3.62 -15.14
CA LEU A 46 -1.33 4.82 -14.57
C LEU A 46 -0.30 5.92 -14.36
N ALA A 47 0.84 5.60 -13.75
CA ALA A 47 1.92 6.58 -13.56
C ALA A 47 2.45 7.13 -14.90
N LEU A 48 2.69 6.27 -15.89
CA LEU A 48 3.13 6.69 -17.23
C LEU A 48 2.13 7.60 -17.93
N ALA A 49 0.81 7.41 -17.70
CA ALA A 49 -0.22 8.26 -18.26
C ALA A 49 -0.31 9.64 -17.57
N LEU A 50 0.14 9.76 -16.32
CA LEU A 50 0.13 11.00 -15.56
C LEU A 50 1.43 11.81 -15.72
N ILE A 51 2.55 11.16 -16.01
CA ILE A 51 3.84 11.82 -16.20
C ILE A 51 3.83 12.55 -17.56
N PRO A 52 4.05 13.88 -17.60
CA PRO A 52 3.96 14.65 -18.84
C PRO A 52 5.15 14.42 -19.78
N LYS A 53 6.31 14.07 -19.23
CA LYS A 53 7.53 13.77 -19.98
C LYS A 53 8.51 12.97 -19.14
N ARG A 54 9.43 12.27 -19.80
CA ARG A 54 10.55 11.62 -19.11
C ARG A 54 11.44 12.66 -18.45
N GLY A 55 11.74 12.49 -17.17
CA GLY A 55 12.64 13.35 -16.43
C GLY A 55 12.89 12.82 -15.02
N TYR A 56 14.11 13.01 -14.52
CA TYR A 56 14.54 12.47 -13.23
C TYR A 56 13.65 12.92 -12.06
N ALA A 57 13.18 14.17 -12.08
CA ALA A 57 12.25 14.69 -11.08
C ALA A 57 10.94 13.88 -11.01
N PHE A 58 10.36 13.52 -12.16
CA PHE A 58 9.13 12.70 -12.20
C PHE A 58 9.40 11.25 -11.81
N ILE A 59 10.57 10.71 -12.17
CA ILE A 59 10.99 9.37 -11.75
C ILE A 59 11.08 9.33 -10.22
N ALA A 60 11.84 10.24 -9.62
CA ALA A 60 11.98 10.34 -8.17
C ALA A 60 10.62 10.54 -7.46
N LEU A 61 9.76 11.41 -8.01
CA LEU A 61 8.42 11.66 -7.47
C LEU A 61 7.57 10.38 -7.46
N ILE A 62 7.43 9.70 -8.60
CA ILE A 62 6.59 8.50 -8.71
C ILE A 62 7.16 7.35 -7.86
N THR A 63 8.48 7.14 -7.88
CA THR A 63 9.11 6.13 -7.02
C THR A 63 8.85 6.42 -5.55
N GLY A 64 8.94 7.69 -5.11
CA GLY A 64 8.60 8.09 -3.75
C GLY A 64 7.12 7.86 -3.42
N VAL A 65 6.20 8.16 -4.35
CA VAL A 65 4.76 7.88 -4.18
C VAL A 65 4.51 6.39 -4.01
N PHE A 66 5.12 5.53 -4.84
CA PHE A 66 4.97 4.08 -4.70
C PHE A 66 5.54 3.55 -3.39
N LYS A 67 6.67 4.06 -2.92
CA LYS A 67 7.21 3.71 -1.59
C LYS A 67 6.23 4.09 -0.49
N ASN A 68 5.70 5.31 -0.53
CA ASN A 68 4.72 5.77 0.46
C ASN A 68 3.43 4.94 0.45
N ILE A 69 2.98 4.48 -0.72
CA ILE A 69 1.82 3.57 -0.82
C ILE A 69 2.11 2.24 -0.11
N ALA A 70 3.28 1.64 -0.36
CA ALA A 70 3.67 0.40 0.30
C ALA A 70 3.79 0.57 1.82
N ASP A 71 4.40 1.66 2.28
CA ASP A 71 4.58 1.93 3.71
C ASP A 71 3.26 2.18 4.42
N GLU A 72 2.34 2.94 3.81
CA GLU A 72 1.02 3.17 4.39
C GLU A 72 0.16 1.90 4.39
N PHE A 73 0.27 1.06 3.35
CA PHE A 73 -0.35 -0.26 3.34
C PHE A 73 0.18 -1.12 4.49
N TYR A 74 1.50 -1.21 4.67
CA TYR A 74 2.08 -1.96 5.77
C TYR A 74 1.60 -1.44 7.12
N ARG A 75 1.67 -0.13 7.34
CA ARG A 75 1.29 0.51 8.61
C ARG A 75 -0.21 0.36 8.95
N ARG A 76 -1.10 0.44 7.97
CA ARG A 76 -2.55 0.42 8.20
C ARG A 76 -3.19 -0.96 8.07
N TYR A 77 -2.58 -1.86 7.31
CA TYR A 77 -3.14 -3.17 7.00
C TYR A 77 -2.34 -4.29 7.65
N ALA A 78 -1.01 -4.31 7.46
CA ALA A 78 -0.17 -5.39 7.99
C ALA A 78 0.07 -5.28 9.50
N ALA A 79 0.43 -4.10 10.00
CA ALA A 79 0.77 -3.92 11.41
C ALA A 79 -0.36 -4.33 12.38
N PRO A 80 -1.65 -3.98 12.15
CA PRO A 80 -2.73 -4.47 13.02
C PRO A 80 -2.89 -6.00 12.99
N TYR A 81 -2.68 -6.63 11.83
CA TYR A 81 -2.69 -8.09 11.71
C TYR A 81 -1.50 -8.72 12.46
N GLU A 82 -0.32 -8.10 12.41
CA GLU A 82 0.85 -8.53 13.18
C GLU A 82 0.60 -8.40 14.69
N ASP A 83 -0.02 -7.31 15.16
CA ASP A 83 -0.42 -7.13 16.55
C ASP A 83 -1.37 -8.24 17.03
N GLU A 84 -2.29 -8.69 16.16
CA GLU A 84 -3.15 -9.84 16.42
C GLU A 84 -2.34 -11.13 16.51
N LYS A 85 -1.40 -11.36 15.58
CA LYS A 85 -0.54 -12.55 15.57
C LYS A 85 0.47 -12.60 16.71
N ILE A 86 0.92 -11.46 17.22
CA ILE A 86 1.74 -11.36 18.43
C ILE A 86 0.95 -11.82 19.65
N LYS A 87 -0.33 -11.44 19.77
CA LYS A 87 -1.19 -11.92 20.87
C LYS A 87 -1.45 -13.42 20.80
N GLU A 88 -1.59 -13.96 19.59
CA GLU A 88 -1.84 -15.39 19.37
C GLU A 88 -0.60 -16.26 19.56
N ASN A 89 0.56 -15.84 19.04
CA ASN A 89 1.74 -16.69 18.89
C ASN A 89 2.95 -16.23 19.72
N GLY A 90 2.84 -15.08 20.39
CA GLY A 90 3.96 -14.39 21.04
C GLY A 90 4.75 -13.52 20.06
N ASP A 91 5.50 -12.56 20.62
CA ASP A 91 6.44 -11.73 19.86
C ASP A 91 7.85 -12.36 19.89
N VAL A 92 8.60 -12.17 18.80
CA VAL A 92 10.02 -12.57 18.69
C VAL A 92 10.96 -11.48 19.21
N TYR A 93 10.47 -10.24 19.33
CA TYR A 93 11.27 -9.16 19.88
C TYR A 93 11.30 -9.21 21.41
N PRO A 94 12.49 -8.98 22.02
CA PRO A 94 12.59 -8.93 23.47
C PRO A 94 11.81 -7.73 24.00
N VAL A 95 11.11 -7.94 25.12
CA VAL A 95 10.53 -6.86 25.90
C VAL A 95 11.68 -6.14 26.60
N TYR A 96 12.04 -4.96 26.12
CA TYR A 96 12.98 -4.09 26.84
C TYR A 96 12.22 -3.43 28.00
N PRO A 97 12.67 -3.60 29.26
CA PRO A 97 12.07 -2.88 30.38
C PRO A 97 12.20 -1.38 30.14
N ILE A 98 11.08 -0.66 30.26
CA ILE A 98 11.11 0.79 30.30
C ILE A 98 11.65 1.16 31.69
N GLU A 99 12.92 1.59 31.76
CA GLU A 99 13.43 2.18 32.99
C GLU A 99 12.57 3.41 33.33
N PRO A 100 12.11 3.55 34.59
CA PRO A 100 11.38 4.75 34.98
C PRO A 100 12.26 5.96 34.68
N PRO A 101 11.71 7.05 34.13
CA PRO A 101 12.49 8.27 33.91
C PRO A 101 13.12 8.67 35.23
N ASP A 102 14.45 8.83 35.23
CA ASP A 102 15.21 9.28 36.39
C ASP A 102 14.49 10.50 36.99
N MET A 103 13.93 10.34 38.20
CA MET A 103 13.35 11.44 38.94
C MET A 103 14.50 12.33 39.42
N LEU A 104 14.90 13.29 38.59
CA LEU A 104 15.78 14.40 38.94
C LEU A 104 15.02 15.48 39.71
#